data_AF-A0AAU0GZJ1-F1
#
_entry.id   AF-A0AAU0GZJ1-F1
#
_cell.length_a   1.000
_cell.length_b   1.000
_cell.length_c   1.000
_cell.angle_alpha   90.00
_cell.angle_beta   90.00
_cell.angle_gamma   90.00
#
_symmetry.space_group_name_H-M   'P 1'
#
loop_
_entity.id
_entity.type
_entity.pdbx_description
1 polymer ?
#
loop_
_entity_poly.entity_id
_entity_poly.type
_entity_poly.pdbx_seq_one_letter_code
_entity_poly.pdbx_strand_id
1 'polypeptide(L)'
;MRISCMILALTMMSGCSVLSKQPIEQKIEVQPPQMIEVAVNDDICLFTSEPENFDYNCDMAYWLEVWLEADATPWIERKAQLTALGQSKKDKIHAYLLSLSSDTPYQDRLRAQLSIDDLMPEFTDAAALVIEVVVSNPNKQLMELESALSVLSKENTHRGQELQKLYAELKAQQKKLEELLQIEATLMDKNRNN
;
A
#
# COMPACT_ATOMS: atom_id res chain seq x y z
N MET A 1 62.74 -20.76 -0.16
CA MET A 1 61.98 -19.63 0.45
C MET A 1 61.76 -18.40 -0.45
N ARG A 2 62.29 -18.32 -1.69
CA ARG A 2 62.02 -17.15 -2.58
C ARG A 2 60.96 -17.37 -3.66
N ILE A 3 60.61 -18.63 -3.95
CA ILE A 3 59.65 -18.97 -5.03
C ILE A 3 58.21 -19.05 -4.48
N SER A 4 58.04 -19.35 -3.19
CA SER A 4 56.72 -19.46 -2.55
C SER A 4 55.99 -18.12 -2.37
N CYS A 5 56.72 -17.00 -2.32
CA CYS A 5 56.12 -15.66 -2.25
C CYS A 5 55.68 -15.11 -3.61
N MET A 6 56.21 -15.64 -4.73
CA MET A 6 55.81 -15.14 -6.06
C MET A 6 54.45 -15.68 -6.51
N ILE A 7 54.03 -16.85 -6.02
CA ILE A 7 52.76 -17.46 -6.42
C ILE A 7 51.57 -16.81 -5.71
N LEU A 8 51.77 -16.30 -4.48
CA LEU A 8 50.72 -15.62 -3.71
C LEU A 8 50.43 -14.20 -4.22
N ALA A 9 51.41 -13.55 -4.87
CA ALA A 9 51.26 -12.22 -5.45
C ALA A 9 50.51 -12.24 -6.79
N LEU A 10 50.59 -13.33 -7.56
CA LEU A 10 49.90 -13.43 -8.85
C LEU A 10 48.38 -13.65 -8.71
N THR A 11 47.89 -14.18 -7.60
CA THR A 11 46.45 -14.47 -7.42
C THR A 11 45.63 -13.26 -6.96
N MET A 12 46.27 -12.16 -6.56
CA MET A 12 45.56 -10.94 -6.13
C MET A 12 45.26 -9.96 -7.27
N MET A 13 45.86 -10.13 -8.45
CA MET A 13 45.61 -9.24 -9.60
C MET A 13 44.55 -9.75 -10.59
N SER A 14 44.05 -10.98 -10.44
CA SER A 14 42.99 -11.55 -11.28
C SER A 14 41.56 -11.25 -10.79
N GLY A 15 41.40 -10.50 -9.69
CA GLY A 15 40.09 -10.18 -9.10
C GLY A 15 39.31 -9.04 -9.77
N CYS A 16 39.94 -8.20 -10.59
CA CYS A 16 39.27 -7.03 -11.21
C CYS A 16 38.79 -7.24 -12.65
N SER A 17 39.12 -8.35 -13.31
CA SER A 17 38.59 -8.65 -14.65
C SER A 17 37.22 -9.33 -14.63
N VAL A 18 36.78 -9.86 -13.48
CA VAL A 18 35.42 -10.42 -13.29
C VAL A 18 34.36 -9.33 -13.10
N LEU A 19 34.79 -8.10 -12.78
CA LEU A 19 33.94 -6.90 -12.85
C LEU A 19 34.31 -6.02 -14.06
N SER A 20 34.86 -6.63 -15.11
CA SER A 20 34.82 -6.00 -16.43
C SER A 20 33.39 -6.10 -16.90
N LYS A 21 32.75 -4.94 -16.95
CA LYS A 21 31.43 -4.69 -17.54
C LYS A 21 31.45 -5.25 -18.97
N GLN A 22 31.17 -6.53 -19.12
CA GLN A 22 30.66 -7.03 -20.39
C GLN A 22 29.46 -6.13 -20.69
N PRO A 23 29.39 -5.47 -21.85
CA PRO A 23 28.11 -5.03 -22.32
C PRO A 23 27.33 -6.33 -22.43
N ILE A 24 26.50 -6.58 -21.43
CA ILE A 24 25.40 -7.49 -21.58
C ILE A 24 24.55 -6.76 -22.63
N GLU A 25 24.87 -6.96 -23.91
CA GLU A 25 23.86 -7.03 -24.94
C GLU A 25 23.01 -8.26 -24.61
N GLN A 26 22.31 -8.20 -23.47
CA GLN A 26 20.94 -8.65 -23.46
C GLN A 26 20.31 -7.73 -24.49
N LYS A 27 20.28 -8.22 -25.72
CA LYS A 27 19.19 -7.92 -26.61
C LYS A 27 17.97 -8.24 -25.78
N ILE A 28 17.46 -7.22 -25.07
CA ILE A 28 16.12 -7.24 -24.55
C ILE A 28 15.35 -7.42 -25.85
N GLU A 29 14.98 -8.65 -26.13
CA GLU A 29 13.95 -8.92 -27.09
C GLU A 29 12.74 -8.29 -26.45
N VAL A 30 12.56 -6.99 -26.72
CA VAL A 30 11.34 -6.28 -26.47
C VAL A 30 10.38 -7.02 -27.39
N GLN A 31 9.79 -8.10 -26.87
CA GLN A 31 8.57 -8.61 -27.46
C GLN A 31 7.71 -7.37 -27.60
N PRO A 32 7.29 -7.00 -28.84
CA PRO A 32 6.33 -5.93 -28.98
C PRO A 32 5.22 -6.24 -27.99
N PRO A 33 4.76 -5.24 -27.21
CA PRO A 33 3.75 -5.47 -26.19
C PRO A 33 2.67 -6.31 -26.86
N GLN A 34 2.45 -7.52 -26.33
CA GLN A 34 1.40 -8.38 -26.87
C GLN A 34 0.14 -7.53 -26.76
N MET A 35 -0.35 -7.03 -27.89
CA MET A 35 -1.62 -6.34 -27.92
C MET A 35 -2.63 -7.42 -27.62
N ILE A 36 -3.06 -7.48 -26.37
CA ILE A 36 -4.23 -8.23 -25.99
C ILE A 36 -5.35 -7.53 -26.75
N GLU A 37 -5.83 -8.14 -27.83
CA GLU A 37 -7.09 -7.74 -28.43
C GLU A 37 -8.17 -8.05 -27.40
N VAL A 38 -8.46 -7.05 -26.56
CA VAL A 38 -9.59 -7.11 -25.64
C VAL A 38 -10.82 -6.88 -26.50
N ALA A 39 -11.40 -7.99 -26.99
CA ALA A 39 -12.70 -7.97 -27.63
C ALA A 39 -13.77 -7.76 -26.55
N VAL A 40 -14.05 -6.49 -26.23
CA VAL A 40 -15.26 -6.14 -25.51
C VAL A 40 -16.39 -6.19 -26.54
N ASN A 41 -17.18 -7.26 -26.52
CA ASN A 41 -18.42 -7.31 -27.28
C ASN A 41 -19.42 -6.30 -26.70
N ASP A 42 -20.38 -5.85 -27.51
CA ASP A 42 -21.35 -4.81 -27.12
C ASP A 42 -22.16 -5.17 -25.86
N ASP A 43 -22.27 -6.46 -25.51
CA ASP A 43 -22.96 -6.95 -24.31
C ASP A 43 -21.96 -7.60 -23.32
N ILE A 44 -21.43 -6.80 -22.37
CA ILE A 44 -20.70 -7.36 -21.22
C ILE A 44 -21.73 -7.91 -20.22
N CYS A 45 -21.77 -9.23 -20.07
CA CYS A 45 -22.56 -9.91 -19.04
C CYS A 45 -21.69 -10.27 -17.84
N LEU A 46 -22.20 -10.06 -16.62
CA LEU A 46 -21.53 -10.44 -15.39
C LEU A 46 -21.33 -11.96 -15.31
N PHE A 47 -22.38 -12.75 -15.59
CA PHE A 47 -22.35 -14.21 -15.57
C PHE A 47 -22.72 -14.81 -16.93
N THR A 48 -22.12 -15.95 -17.29
CA THR A 48 -22.49 -16.70 -18.50
C THR A 48 -23.90 -17.31 -18.39
N SER A 49 -24.19 -17.91 -17.23
CA SER A 49 -25.52 -18.39 -16.87
C SER A 49 -26.05 -17.54 -15.74
N GLU A 50 -27.11 -16.79 -16.02
CA GLU A 50 -27.73 -15.89 -15.05
C GLU A 50 -28.14 -16.66 -13.78
N PRO A 51 -27.66 -16.24 -12.59
CA PRO A 51 -28.12 -16.83 -11.33
C PRO A 51 -29.62 -16.59 -11.11
N GLU A 52 -30.26 -17.43 -10.31
CA GLU A 52 -31.70 -17.28 -10.01
C GLU A 52 -31.99 -15.91 -9.37
N ASN A 53 -33.01 -15.20 -9.89
CA ASN A 53 -33.42 -13.85 -9.48
C ASN A 53 -32.30 -12.78 -9.64
N PHE A 54 -31.45 -12.92 -10.65
CA PHE A 54 -30.38 -11.96 -10.95
C PHE A 54 -30.75 -11.04 -12.11
N ASP A 55 -31.61 -10.05 -11.85
CA ASP A 55 -31.91 -9.03 -12.87
C ASP A 55 -30.65 -8.26 -13.29
N TYR A 56 -30.64 -7.75 -14.53
CA TYR A 56 -29.60 -6.85 -15.07
C TYR A 56 -28.23 -7.50 -15.32
N ASN A 57 -28.17 -8.81 -15.55
CA ASN A 57 -26.91 -9.53 -15.79
C ASN A 57 -26.02 -8.94 -16.90
N CYS A 58 -26.62 -8.49 -17.99
CA CYS A 58 -25.92 -7.91 -19.15
C CYS A 58 -26.16 -6.41 -19.31
N ASP A 59 -26.77 -5.76 -18.31
CA ASP A 59 -27.08 -4.34 -18.34
C ASP A 59 -26.01 -3.54 -17.59
N MET A 60 -24.90 -3.27 -18.27
CA MET A 60 -23.81 -2.47 -17.68
C MET A 60 -24.23 -1.03 -17.38
N ALA A 61 -25.21 -0.48 -18.10
CA ALA A 61 -25.70 0.87 -17.84
C ALA A 61 -26.36 0.93 -16.46
N TYR A 62 -27.16 -0.08 -16.10
CA TYR A 62 -27.72 -0.22 -14.76
C TYR A 62 -26.62 -0.25 -13.67
N TRP A 63 -25.59 -1.07 -13.83
CA TRP A 63 -24.52 -1.16 -12.83
C TRP A 63 -23.69 0.12 -12.71
N LEU A 64 -23.48 0.83 -13.82
CA LEU A 64 -22.83 2.14 -13.81
C LEU A 64 -23.69 3.19 -13.11
N GLU A 65 -25.01 3.19 -13.34
CA GLU A 65 -25.95 4.07 -12.65
C GLU A 65 -25.90 3.85 -11.14
N VAL A 66 -25.96 2.59 -10.70
CA VAL A 66 -25.81 2.22 -9.28
C VAL A 66 -24.50 2.75 -8.69
N TRP A 67 -23.39 2.65 -9.42
CA TRP A 67 -22.10 3.19 -8.96
C TRP A 67 -22.09 4.72 -8.88
N LEU A 68 -22.64 5.41 -9.88
CA LEU A 68 -22.71 6.87 -9.91
C LEU A 68 -23.62 7.41 -8.80
N GLU A 69 -24.75 6.76 -8.54
CA GLU A 69 -25.63 7.08 -7.42
C GLU A 69 -24.92 6.88 -6.09
N ALA A 70 -24.15 5.80 -5.95
CA ALA A 70 -23.34 5.56 -4.76
C ALA A 70 -22.28 6.65 -4.54
N ASP A 71 -21.60 7.13 -5.58
CA ASP A 71 -20.61 8.20 -5.44
C ASP A 71 -21.25 9.54 -5.05
N ALA A 72 -22.46 9.81 -5.53
CA ALA A 72 -23.22 11.00 -5.16
C ALA A 72 -23.87 10.93 -3.75
N THR A 73 -23.90 9.74 -3.12
CA THR A 73 -24.60 9.51 -1.85
C THR A 73 -23.63 9.48 -0.65
N PRO A 74 -23.87 10.28 0.40
CA PRO A 74 -23.02 10.27 1.59
C PRO A 74 -22.93 8.90 2.27
N TRP A 75 -21.77 8.59 2.85
CA TRP A 75 -21.54 7.29 3.50
C TRP A 75 -22.62 6.85 4.51
N ILE A 76 -23.16 7.78 5.31
CA ILE A 76 -24.18 7.44 6.33
C ILE A 76 -25.43 6.82 5.69
N GLU A 77 -25.86 7.34 4.55
CA GLU A 77 -27.04 6.85 3.83
C GLU A 77 -26.73 5.54 3.10
N ARG A 78 -25.57 5.45 2.42
CA ARG A 78 -25.11 4.20 1.81
C ARG A 78 -24.99 3.07 2.82
N LYS A 79 -24.49 3.36 4.02
CA LYS A 79 -24.38 2.37 5.10
C LYS A 79 -25.74 1.81 5.51
N ALA A 80 -26.79 2.63 5.54
CA ALA A 80 -28.14 2.14 5.79
C ALA A 80 -28.63 1.21 4.66
N GLN A 81 -28.36 1.57 3.40
CA GLN A 81 -28.66 0.70 2.25
C GLN A 81 -27.92 -0.63 2.34
N LEU A 82 -26.62 -0.61 2.67
CA LEU A 82 -25.80 -1.81 2.86
C LEU A 82 -26.38 -2.76 3.92
N THR A 83 -26.96 -2.24 5.00
CA THR A 83 -27.57 -3.08 6.04
C THR A 83 -28.89 -3.72 5.62
N ALA A 84 -29.56 -3.19 4.60
CA ALA A 84 -30.79 -3.76 4.05
C ALA A 84 -30.51 -4.85 3.01
N LEU A 85 -29.28 -4.95 2.50
CA LEU A 85 -28.90 -5.95 1.51
C LEU A 85 -28.77 -7.34 2.12
N GLY A 86 -29.13 -8.35 1.33
CA GLY A 86 -28.98 -9.75 1.67
C GLY A 86 -27.56 -10.28 1.44
N GLN A 87 -27.47 -11.55 1.05
CA GLN A 87 -26.22 -12.24 0.75
C GLN A 87 -26.22 -12.87 -0.66
N SER A 88 -27.21 -12.51 -1.50
CA SER A 88 -27.24 -12.98 -2.88
C SER A 88 -26.06 -12.42 -3.67
N LYS A 89 -25.75 -13.03 -4.82
CA LYS A 89 -24.69 -12.51 -5.71
C LYS A 89 -24.97 -11.06 -6.13
N LYS A 90 -26.24 -10.73 -6.39
CA LYS A 90 -26.70 -9.38 -6.74
C LYS A 90 -26.42 -8.41 -5.60
N ASP A 91 -26.80 -8.80 -4.37
CA ASP A 91 -26.57 -8.00 -3.17
C ASP A 91 -25.08 -7.75 -2.92
N LYS A 92 -24.23 -8.76 -3.13
CA LYS A 92 -22.77 -8.62 -2.98
C LYS A 92 -22.17 -7.63 -3.97
N ILE A 93 -22.61 -7.66 -5.22
CA ILE A 93 -22.15 -6.70 -6.25
C ILE A 93 -22.66 -5.30 -5.91
N HIS A 94 -23.93 -5.18 -5.51
CA HIS A 94 -24.50 -3.90 -5.09
C HIS A 94 -23.76 -3.33 -3.86
N ALA A 95 -23.48 -4.17 -2.87
CA ALA A 95 -22.73 -3.80 -1.68
C ALA A 95 -21.30 -3.37 -2.02
N TYR A 96 -20.69 -4.02 -3.02
CA TYR A 96 -19.38 -3.63 -3.52
C TYR A 96 -19.40 -2.22 -4.11
N LEU A 97 -20.31 -1.94 -5.04
CA LEU A 97 -20.45 -0.62 -5.66
C LEU A 97 -20.74 0.48 -4.63
N LEU A 98 -21.64 0.20 -3.68
CA LEU A 98 -21.95 1.09 -2.55
C LEU A 98 -20.76 1.33 -1.61
N SER A 99 -19.65 0.63 -1.75
CA SER A 99 -18.46 0.75 -0.88
C SER A 99 -17.25 1.37 -1.60
N LEU A 100 -17.38 1.78 -2.86
CA LEU A 100 -16.27 2.29 -3.67
C LEU A 100 -15.96 3.77 -3.43
N SER A 101 -16.94 4.60 -3.07
CA SER A 101 -16.75 6.05 -2.95
C SER A 101 -15.70 6.39 -1.90
N SER A 102 -14.97 7.48 -2.10
CA SER A 102 -13.76 7.83 -1.34
C SER A 102 -13.95 8.04 0.17
N ASP A 103 -15.16 8.40 0.61
CA ASP A 103 -15.52 8.60 2.03
C ASP A 103 -15.88 7.30 2.76
N THR A 104 -15.89 6.15 2.08
CA THR A 104 -16.12 4.84 2.70
C THR A 104 -14.94 4.44 3.61
N PRO A 105 -15.18 4.09 4.88
CA PRO A 105 -14.13 3.64 5.79
C PRO A 105 -13.40 2.38 5.30
N TYR A 106 -12.09 2.33 5.54
CA TYR A 106 -11.20 1.23 5.15
C TYR A 106 -11.77 -0.18 5.43
N GLN A 107 -12.30 -0.41 6.63
CA GLN A 107 -12.80 -1.75 7.02
C GLN A 107 -14.02 -2.20 6.21
N ASP A 108 -14.89 -1.25 5.85
CA ASP A 108 -16.07 -1.55 5.04
C ASP A 108 -15.67 -1.78 3.58
N ARG A 109 -14.74 -0.98 3.05
CA ARG A 109 -14.12 -1.16 1.73
C ARG A 109 -13.42 -2.52 1.61
N LEU A 110 -12.65 -2.93 2.62
CA LEU A 110 -11.97 -4.22 2.66
C LEU A 110 -12.96 -5.39 2.66
N ARG A 111 -14.02 -5.32 3.48
CA ARG A 111 -15.05 -6.37 3.50
C ARG A 111 -15.71 -6.53 2.13
N ALA A 112 -16.04 -5.42 1.49
CA ALA A 112 -16.64 -5.40 0.18
C ALA A 112 -15.68 -5.95 -0.90
N GLN A 113 -14.39 -5.58 -0.83
CA GLN A 113 -13.36 -6.12 -1.74
C GLN A 113 -13.23 -7.64 -1.62
N LEU A 114 -13.17 -8.17 -0.40
CA LEU A 114 -13.11 -9.62 -0.19
C LEU A 114 -14.35 -10.32 -0.77
N SER A 115 -15.52 -9.71 -0.60
CA SER A 115 -16.76 -10.27 -1.14
C SER A 115 -16.82 -10.27 -2.67
N ILE A 116 -16.23 -9.28 -3.36
CA ILE A 116 -16.18 -9.30 -4.82
C ILE A 116 -15.07 -10.24 -5.32
N ASP A 117 -13.93 -10.28 -4.64
CA ASP A 117 -12.82 -11.18 -4.97
C ASP A 117 -13.27 -12.65 -4.95
N ASP A 118 -14.16 -13.01 -4.02
CA ASP A 118 -14.81 -14.34 -3.96
C ASP A 118 -15.72 -14.64 -5.18
N LEU A 119 -16.31 -13.60 -5.79
CA LEU A 119 -17.20 -13.73 -6.96
C LEU A 119 -16.45 -13.67 -8.30
N MET A 120 -15.23 -13.12 -8.33
CA MET A 120 -14.43 -12.97 -9.54
C MET A 120 -14.31 -14.25 -10.39
N PRO A 121 -14.09 -15.46 -9.80
CA PRO A 121 -13.98 -16.69 -10.59
C PRO A 121 -15.28 -17.12 -11.28
N GLU A 122 -16.43 -16.58 -10.87
CA GLU A 122 -17.74 -16.90 -11.42
C GLU A 122 -18.16 -15.95 -12.55
N PHE A 123 -17.48 -14.80 -12.68
CA PHE A 123 -17.76 -13.84 -13.73
C PHE A 123 -17.30 -14.35 -15.10
N THR A 124 -17.89 -13.79 -16.15
CA THR A 124 -17.31 -13.92 -17.50
C THR A 124 -15.93 -13.28 -17.54
N ASP A 125 -15.05 -13.75 -18.42
CA ASP A 125 -13.70 -13.19 -18.57
C ASP A 125 -13.72 -11.68 -18.86
N ALA A 126 -14.70 -11.23 -19.66
CA ALA A 126 -14.87 -9.82 -19.98
C ALA A 126 -15.30 -9.00 -18.74
N ALA A 127 -16.29 -9.47 -17.98
CA ALA A 127 -16.74 -8.79 -16.77
C ALA A 127 -15.65 -8.79 -15.67
N ALA A 128 -14.97 -9.91 -15.47
CA ALA A 128 -13.85 -10.02 -14.55
C ALA A 128 -12.77 -9.00 -14.90
N LEU A 129 -12.37 -8.91 -16.17
CA LEU A 129 -11.35 -7.95 -16.61
C LEU A 129 -11.80 -6.50 -16.38
N VAL A 130 -13.04 -6.16 -16.69
CA VAL A 130 -13.58 -4.81 -16.47
C VAL A 130 -13.59 -4.47 -14.98
N ILE A 131 -14.13 -5.35 -14.14
CA ILE A 131 -14.19 -5.15 -12.69
C ILE A 131 -12.77 -5.03 -12.11
N GLU A 132 -11.85 -5.88 -12.54
CA GLU A 132 -10.46 -5.85 -12.08
C GLU A 132 -9.79 -4.52 -12.42
N VAL A 133 -9.83 -4.12 -13.68
CA VAL A 133 -9.09 -2.95 -14.18
C VAL A 133 -9.72 -1.63 -13.76
N VAL A 134 -11.05 -1.51 -13.89
CA VAL A 134 -11.76 -0.24 -13.70
C VAL A 134 -12.05 0.03 -12.23
N VAL A 135 -12.28 -1.01 -11.44
CA VAL A 135 -12.84 -0.87 -10.10
C VAL A 135 -11.93 -1.43 -9.02
N SER A 136 -11.60 -2.73 -9.07
CA SER A 136 -10.88 -3.43 -8.01
C SER A 136 -9.43 -2.97 -7.85
N ASN A 137 -8.70 -2.77 -8.94
CA ASN A 137 -7.30 -2.31 -8.85
C ASN A 137 -7.19 -0.90 -8.25
N PRO A 138 -7.94 0.12 -8.72
CA PRO A 138 -7.97 1.42 -8.06
C PRO A 138 -8.37 1.35 -6.59
N ASN A 139 -9.39 0.53 -6.26
CA ASN A 139 -9.86 0.35 -4.89
C ASN A 139 -8.79 -0.27 -3.97
N LYS A 140 -8.06 -1.29 -4.46
CA LYS A 140 -6.93 -1.92 -3.76
C LYS A 140 -5.80 -0.92 -3.52
N GLN A 141 -5.42 -0.14 -4.53
CA GLN A 141 -4.40 0.90 -4.39
C GLN A 141 -4.79 1.96 -3.36
N LEU A 142 -6.05 2.40 -3.34
CA LEU A 142 -6.54 3.33 -2.34
C LEU A 142 -6.42 2.76 -0.93
N MET A 143 -6.82 1.50 -0.72
CA MET A 143 -6.67 0.81 0.57
C MET A 143 -5.20 0.69 1.00
N GLU A 144 -4.29 0.39 0.08
CA GLU A 144 -2.86 0.33 0.35
C GLU A 144 -2.32 1.69 0.81
N LEU A 145 -2.72 2.77 0.13
CA LEU A 145 -2.34 4.14 0.49
C LEU A 145 -2.89 4.56 1.86
N GLU A 146 -4.16 4.28 2.15
CA GLU A 146 -4.78 4.53 3.45
C GLU A 146 -4.05 3.79 4.58
N SER A 147 -3.69 2.52 4.34
CA SER A 147 -2.93 1.69 5.29
C SER A 147 -1.53 2.26 5.52
N ALA A 148 -0.81 2.60 4.45
CA ALA A 148 0.53 3.19 4.53
C ALA A 148 0.52 4.54 5.26
N LEU A 149 -0.48 5.38 5.00
CA LEU A 149 -0.65 6.67 5.68
C LEU A 149 -0.91 6.48 7.18
N SER A 150 -1.72 5.50 7.57
CA SER A 150 -1.96 5.18 8.97
C SER A 150 -0.67 4.76 9.69
N VAL A 151 0.15 3.94 9.05
CA VAL A 151 1.46 3.53 9.59
C VAL A 151 2.41 4.73 9.71
N LEU A 152 2.50 5.56 8.67
CA LEU A 152 3.33 6.77 8.67
C LEU A 152 2.91 7.74 9.79
N SER A 153 1.61 7.94 9.98
CA SER A 153 1.07 8.80 11.02
C SER A 153 1.44 8.32 12.43
N LYS A 154 1.36 7.01 12.67
CA LYS A 154 1.77 6.38 13.93
C LYS A 154 3.27 6.57 14.18
N GLU A 155 4.10 6.32 13.17
CA GLU A 155 5.55 6.47 13.27
C GLU A 155 5.96 7.93 13.54
N ASN A 156 5.33 8.88 12.84
CA ASN A 156 5.59 10.30 13.06
C ASN A 156 5.20 10.74 14.47
N THR A 157 4.04 10.27 14.96
CA THR A 157 3.61 10.50 16.35
C THR A 157 4.62 9.93 17.34
N HIS A 158 5.10 8.70 17.11
CA HIS A 158 6.10 8.04 17.95
C HIS A 158 7.41 8.82 18.01
N ARG A 159 7.96 9.21 16.85
CA ARG A 159 9.18 10.03 16.76
C ARG A 159 9.02 11.38 17.46
N GLY A 160 7.86 12.02 17.32
CA GLY A 160 7.56 13.26 18.03
C GLY A 160 7.64 13.09 19.56
N GLN A 161 7.13 11.98 20.08
CA GLN A 161 7.23 11.65 21.51
C GLN A 161 8.67 11.36 21.95
N GLU A 162 9.47 10.65 21.14
CA GLU A 162 10.88 10.38 21.44
C GLU A 162 11.71 11.66 21.47
N LEU A 163 11.50 12.57 20.51
CA LEU A 163 12.17 13.87 20.48
C LEU A 163 11.88 14.70 21.74
N GLN A 164 10.63 14.68 22.22
CA GLN A 164 10.28 15.36 23.46
C GLN A 164 11.00 14.77 24.68
N LYS A 165 11.14 13.44 24.75
CA LYS A 165 11.89 12.77 25.82
C LYS A 165 13.37 13.14 25.78
N LEU A 166 14.00 13.04 24.61
CA LEU A 166 15.41 13.41 24.42
C LEU A 166 15.68 14.87 24.79
N TYR A 167 14.77 15.78 24.43
CA TYR A 167 14.87 17.19 24.81
C TYR A 167 14.80 17.39 26.33
N ALA A 168 13.92 16.66 27.02
CA ALA A 168 13.82 16.70 28.47
C ALA A 168 15.09 16.16 29.15
N GLU A 169 15.65 15.05 28.65
CA GLU A 169 16.90 14.47 29.14
C GLU A 169 18.10 15.41 28.93
N LEU A 170 18.21 16.02 27.74
CA LEU A 170 19.27 16.99 27.42
C LEU A 170 19.22 18.18 28.40
N LYS A 171 18.03 18.72 28.65
CA LYS A 171 17.84 19.80 29.63
C LYS A 171 18.23 19.37 31.06
N ALA A 172 17.90 18.14 31.45
CA ALA A 172 18.29 17.61 32.74
C ALA A 172 19.82 17.42 32.86
N GLN A 173 20.48 16.97 31.79
CA GLN A 173 21.95 16.85 31.73
C GLN A 173 22.64 18.22 31.77
N GLN A 174 22.13 19.22 31.04
CA GLN A 174 22.63 20.59 31.11
C GLN A 174 22.57 21.14 32.53
N LYS A 175 21.46 20.93 33.24
CA LYS A 175 21.32 21.34 34.64
C LYS A 175 22.35 20.65 35.55
N LYS A 176 22.58 19.34 35.37
CA LYS A 176 23.62 18.62 36.13
C LYS A 176 25.03 19.15 35.85
N LEU A 177 25.33 19.51 34.60
CA LEU A 177 26.60 20.12 34.22
C LEU A 177 26.80 21.47 34.90
N GLU A 178 25.78 22.33 34.91
CA GLU A 178 25.81 23.62 35.63
C GLU A 178 26.02 23.44 37.13
N GLU A 179 25.34 22.48 37.76
CA GLU A 179 25.51 22.16 39.18
C GLU A 179 26.95 21.70 39.48
N LEU A 180 27.53 20.84 38.64
CA LEU A 180 28.91 20.39 38.81
C LEU A 180 29.94 21.53 38.65
N LEU A 181 29.73 22.42 37.68
CA LEU A 181 30.57 23.60 37.49
C LEU A 181 30.52 24.55 38.69
N GLN A 182 29.34 24.74 39.29
CA GLN A 182 29.21 25.52 40.51
C GLN A 182 29.96 24.89 41.68
N ILE A 183 29.87 23.56 41.85
CA ILE A 183 30.60 22.84 42.88
C ILE A 183 32.12 23.00 42.67
N GLU A 184 32.61 22.84 41.45
CA GLU A 184 34.03 23.04 41.12
C GLU A 184 34.49 24.47 41.46
N ALA A 185 33.74 25.49 41.06
CA ALA A 185 34.05 26.88 41.36
C ALA A 185 34.14 27.13 42.89
N THR A 186 33.18 26.60 43.66
CA THR A 186 33.21 26.74 45.13
C THR A 186 34.39 26.01 45.78
N LEU A 187 34.80 24.86 45.23
CA LEU A 187 35.99 24.13 45.69
C LEU A 187 37.28 24.86 45.37
N MET A 188 37.41 25.43 44.16
CA MET A 188 38.54 26.27 43.80
C MET A 188 38.67 27.50 44.71
N ASP A 189 37.57 28.20 44.97
CA ASP A 189 37.56 29.35 45.87
C ASP A 189 37.94 28.97 47.30
N LYS A 190 37.45 27.82 47.79
CA LYS A 190 37.80 27.31 49.12
C LYS A 190 39.28 26.90 49.22
N ASN A 191 39.84 26.29 48.18
CA ASN A 191 41.26 25.95 48.12
C ASN A 191 42.17 27.17 47.99
N ARG A 192 41.69 28.28 47.41
CA ARG A 192 42.48 29.51 47.26
C ARG A 192 42.53 30.37 48.54
N ASN A 193 41.58 30.15 49.44
CA ASN A 193 41.45 30.90 50.70
C ASN A 193 42.03 30.15 51.93
N ASN A 194 42.69 29.01 51.71
CA ASN A 194 43.50 28.27 52.68
C ASN A 194 44.99 28.38 52.31
#